data_AF-A0A8C2ZKW0-F1
#
_entry.id   AF-A0A8C2ZKW0-F1
#
_cell.length_a   1.000
_cell.length_b   1.000
_cell.length_c   1.000
_cell.angle_alpha   90.00
_cell.angle_beta   90.00
_cell.angle_gamma   90.00
#
_symmetry.space_group_name_H-M   'P 1'
#
loop_
_entity.id
_entity.type
_entity.pdbx_description
1 polymer ?
#
loop_
_entity_poly.entity_id
_entity_poly.type
_entity_poly.pdbx_seq_one_letter_code
_entity_poly.pdbx_strand_id
1 'polypeptide(L)'
;MRQMMVVLSTVEQWSSLKSLQQHGSGDKLRLTFRSLGPNQVCDLTVEGRLVSLLYADLKDDMTEADISRAIGGCFKSCADGVSTFLLLIQGGHYTKRERRMVESLQAHFGAEALKYLVVISLADGKVADTLDDALLELLNTCDGRYCQITSSTARDELGALLKMLDRVLAVNGMTGYTEAMLTKVTKRNNEDSAMQMLKRKVQEVDEQERAFKQLIRQQEERRAKETEELKARHAEERKEEAAEKKQYETKRESLEEAVMSHGAMLQLQMGATDDDDTKKLSVILLGLSGSGKSSALNLILERAGNRYSINESSREPPQPTLFCERKEVFAAGRRLILVDTPELWDEDGVEKLELVKDCLALSLPGPHVFLLVLQMERFTQGECEMLGHLQRIFGRDFAEHAIVLLVRFDCDQRRPQGINDYVAGAHATLRDLIRKCGSRFYELNVTKSQNALSYPQVKDLLSGINRLVASHGGRSYSTRRFSLQEMQERNKGIGERGEGDLERNYLLRDA
;
A
#
# COMPACT_ATOMS: atom_id res chain seq x y z
N MET A 1 1.19 -1.43 76.79
CA MET A 1 1.41 -0.94 75.42
C MET A 1 0.89 0.49 75.36
N ARG A 2 1.67 1.45 74.84
CA ARG A 2 1.28 2.87 74.78
C ARG A 2 0.36 3.07 73.58
N GLN A 3 -0.87 3.53 73.78
CA GLN A 3 -1.80 3.81 72.67
C GLN A 3 -1.51 5.19 72.09
N MET A 4 -1.34 5.26 70.77
CA MET A 4 -1.06 6.48 70.02
C MET A 4 -2.31 6.93 69.27
N MET A 5 -2.79 8.14 69.52
CA MET A 5 -3.98 8.69 68.87
C MET A 5 -3.65 10.00 68.19
N VAL A 6 -4.24 10.26 67.02
CA VAL A 6 -4.07 11.54 66.32
C VAL A 6 -5.34 12.36 66.47
N VAL A 7 -5.21 13.59 66.93
CA VAL A 7 -6.32 14.49 67.21
C VAL A 7 -6.46 15.51 66.07
N LEU A 8 -7.61 15.48 65.41
CA LEU A 8 -8.06 16.42 64.40
C LEU A 8 -8.93 17.47 65.08
N SER A 9 -8.41 18.68 65.19
CA SER A 9 -8.99 19.73 66.02
C SER A 9 -8.51 21.11 65.59
N THR A 10 -9.30 22.13 65.88
CA THR A 10 -8.85 23.53 65.85
C THR A 10 -8.02 23.87 67.09
N VAL A 11 -7.28 24.99 67.04
CA VAL A 11 -6.51 25.51 68.20
C VAL A 11 -7.41 25.80 69.39
N GLU A 12 -8.62 26.32 69.14
CA GLU A 12 -9.61 26.63 70.18
C GLU A 12 -10.10 25.37 70.88
N GLN A 13 -10.51 24.37 70.09
CA GLN A 13 -10.93 23.05 70.59
C GLN A 13 -9.82 22.34 71.38
N TRP A 14 -8.58 22.41 70.90
CA TRP A 14 -7.42 21.86 71.61
C TRP A 14 -7.13 22.61 72.92
N SER A 15 -7.36 23.92 72.94
CA SER A 15 -7.22 24.73 74.15
C SER A 15 -8.32 24.43 75.18
N SER A 16 -9.55 24.17 74.73
CA SER A 16 -10.64 23.68 75.59
C SER A 16 -10.35 22.28 76.16
N LEU A 17 -9.71 21.40 75.39
CA LEU A 17 -9.27 20.10 75.91
C LEU A 17 -8.18 20.25 76.99
N LYS A 18 -7.30 21.25 76.86
CA LYS A 18 -6.27 21.56 77.87
C LYS A 18 -6.87 22.13 79.16
N SER A 19 -7.93 22.94 79.09
CA SER A 19 -8.53 23.57 80.28
C SER A 19 -9.22 22.57 81.21
N LEU A 20 -9.61 21.38 80.73
CA LEU A 20 -10.10 20.26 81.56
C LEU A 20 -9.12 19.87 82.70
N GLN A 21 -7.83 20.21 82.57
CA GLN A 21 -6.81 19.98 83.61
C GLN A 21 -7.06 20.78 84.91
N GLN A 22 -7.71 21.94 84.84
CA GLN A 22 -7.74 22.88 85.97
C GLN A 22 -8.84 22.61 87.00
N HIS A 23 -9.72 21.63 86.79
CA HIS A 23 -10.87 21.36 87.66
C HIS A 23 -10.88 19.96 88.31
N GLY A 24 -9.89 19.11 88.03
CA GLY A 24 -9.76 17.76 88.61
C GLY A 24 -8.93 17.71 89.89
N SER A 25 -9.54 17.94 91.06
CA SER A 25 -8.91 17.69 92.36
C SER A 25 -8.93 16.19 92.69
N GLY A 26 -7.85 15.46 92.36
CA GLY A 26 -7.66 14.06 92.79
C GLY A 26 -6.54 13.31 92.07
N ASP A 27 -5.75 12.55 92.84
CA ASP A 27 -4.47 11.88 92.53
C ASP A 27 -4.48 10.79 91.40
N LYS A 28 -5.51 10.73 90.54
CA LYS A 28 -5.71 9.62 89.57
C LYS A 28 -5.89 10.02 88.10
N LEU A 29 -5.91 11.31 87.78
CA LEU A 29 -5.99 11.82 86.40
C LEU A 29 -4.79 12.75 86.17
N ARG A 30 -3.80 12.28 85.40
CA ARG A 30 -2.56 13.04 85.16
C ARG A 30 -2.42 13.34 83.68
N LEU A 31 -2.55 14.62 83.34
CA LEU A 31 -2.29 15.17 82.01
C LEU A 31 -0.88 15.76 82.00
N THR A 32 -0.02 15.30 81.10
CA THR A 32 1.30 15.90 80.87
C THR A 32 1.46 16.26 79.41
N PHE A 33 1.70 17.54 79.15
CA PHE A 33 1.90 18.07 77.80
C PHE A 33 3.39 18.18 77.49
N ARG A 34 3.79 17.78 76.28
CA ARG A 34 5.15 17.90 75.75
C ARG A 34 5.10 18.45 74.33
N SER A 35 6.02 19.34 74.01
CA SER A 35 6.21 19.79 72.62
C SER A 35 7.18 18.85 71.92
N LEU A 36 6.81 18.33 70.74
CA LEU A 36 7.65 17.43 69.95
C LEU A 36 7.66 17.88 68.48
N GLY A 37 8.59 18.77 68.14
CA GLY A 37 8.67 19.36 66.79
C GLY A 37 7.48 20.29 66.50
N PRO A 38 6.92 20.31 65.27
CA PRO A 38 5.72 21.10 64.96
C PRO A 38 4.44 20.54 65.62
N ASN A 39 4.50 19.34 66.21
CA ASN A 39 3.35 18.66 66.79
C ASN A 39 3.36 18.79 68.32
N GLN A 40 2.17 18.87 68.91
CA GLN A 40 2.01 18.85 70.37
C GLN A 40 1.58 17.45 70.80
N VAL A 41 2.24 16.90 71.83
CA VAL A 41 1.90 15.58 72.39
C VAL A 41 1.31 15.77 73.78
N CYS A 42 0.14 15.20 74.02
CA CYS A 42 -0.48 15.14 75.33
C CYS A 42 -0.50 13.70 75.82
N ASP A 43 0.20 13.43 76.91
CA ASP A 43 0.15 12.14 77.60
C ASP A 43 -0.93 12.20 78.69
N LEU A 44 -1.98 11.40 78.51
CA LEU A 44 -3.11 11.26 79.39
C LEU A 44 -3.00 9.94 80.16
N THR A 45 -3.01 10.02 81.49
CA THR A 45 -3.13 8.85 82.37
C THR A 45 -4.48 8.83 83.05
N VAL A 46 -5.28 7.80 82.77
CA VAL A 46 -6.61 7.57 83.38
C VAL A 46 -6.63 6.15 83.93
N GLU A 47 -6.93 5.99 85.22
CA GLU A 47 -7.02 4.67 85.87
C GLU A 47 -5.78 3.77 85.64
N GLY A 48 -4.59 4.38 85.57
CA GLY A 48 -3.32 3.67 85.36
C GLY A 48 -3.00 3.30 83.90
N ARG A 49 -3.87 3.67 82.94
CA ARG A 49 -3.63 3.49 81.50
C ARG A 49 -3.01 4.75 80.90
N LEU A 50 -1.94 4.59 80.11
CA LEU A 50 -1.25 5.67 79.42
C LEU A 50 -1.72 5.75 77.96
N VAL A 51 -2.32 6.88 77.60
CA VAL A 51 -2.72 7.24 76.23
C VAL A 51 -1.98 8.49 75.82
N SER A 52 -1.57 8.57 74.56
CA SER A 52 -0.82 9.70 74.05
C SER A 52 -1.48 10.25 72.80
N LEU A 53 -1.89 11.51 72.89
CA LEU A 53 -2.61 12.27 71.89
C LEU A 53 -1.61 13.13 71.11
N LEU A 54 -1.47 12.90 69.81
CA LEU A 54 -0.71 13.75 68.90
C LEU A 54 -1.66 14.75 68.25
N TYR A 55 -1.45 16.02 68.53
CA TYR A 55 -2.18 17.12 67.92
C TYR A 55 -1.38 17.71 66.75
N ALA A 56 -2.06 17.84 65.61
CA ALA A 56 -1.62 18.63 64.47
C ALA A 56 -2.30 20.00 64.51
N ASP A 57 -1.55 21.09 64.34
CA ASP A 57 -2.12 22.42 64.24
C ASP A 57 -2.74 22.65 62.86
N LEU A 58 -4.05 22.43 62.74
CA LEU A 58 -4.81 22.54 61.48
C LEU A 58 -5.43 23.93 61.37
N LYS A 59 -4.71 24.90 60.79
CA LYS A 59 -5.17 26.30 60.62
C LYS A 59 -6.28 26.44 59.58
N ASP A 60 -7.03 27.54 59.66
CA ASP A 60 -8.19 27.84 58.80
C ASP A 60 -7.85 28.03 57.31
N ASP A 61 -6.64 28.53 57.03
CA ASP A 61 -6.15 28.88 55.71
C ASP A 61 -5.43 27.73 55.00
N MET A 62 -5.34 26.55 55.63
CA MET A 62 -4.64 25.40 55.06
C MET A 62 -5.41 24.74 53.92
N THR A 63 -4.69 24.37 52.86
CA THR A 63 -5.22 23.55 51.77
C THR A 63 -5.40 22.09 52.22
N GLU A 64 -6.23 21.31 51.52
CA GLU A 64 -6.41 19.86 51.78
C GLU A 64 -5.08 19.10 51.76
N ALA A 65 -4.16 19.50 50.88
CA ALA A 65 -2.82 18.91 50.78
C ALA A 65 -1.96 19.22 52.02
N ASP A 66 -2.09 20.42 52.59
CA ASP A 66 -1.36 20.83 53.79
C ASP A 66 -1.94 20.18 55.05
N ILE A 67 -3.28 20.06 55.14
CA ILE A 67 -3.96 19.28 56.19
C ILE A 67 -3.49 17.82 56.14
N SER A 68 -3.51 17.20 54.96
CA SER A 68 -3.04 15.83 54.75
C SER A 68 -1.57 15.65 55.16
N ARG A 69 -0.72 16.63 54.83
CA ARG A 69 0.71 16.62 55.20
C ARG A 69 0.91 16.72 56.71
N ALA A 70 0.14 17.56 57.40
CA ALA A 70 0.21 17.71 58.85
C ALA A 70 -0.21 16.42 59.57
N ILE A 71 -1.35 15.83 59.18
CA ILE A 71 -1.83 14.54 59.73
C ILE A 71 -0.84 13.41 59.42
N GLY A 72 -0.30 13.38 58.19
CA GLY A 72 0.76 12.45 57.78
C GLY A 72 2.05 12.59 58.60
N GLY A 73 2.41 13.81 59.00
CA GLY A 73 3.54 14.07 59.89
C GLY A 73 3.33 13.52 61.30
N CYS A 74 2.12 13.66 61.86
CA CYS A 74 1.76 13.01 63.12
C CYS A 74 1.81 11.49 63.00
N PHE A 75 1.27 10.94 61.91
CA PHE A 75 1.27 9.49 61.66
C PHE A 75 2.68 8.92 61.60
N LYS A 76 3.61 9.56 60.86
CA LYS A 76 5.01 9.13 60.76
C LYS A 76 5.78 9.18 62.08
N SER A 77 5.31 9.96 63.04
CA SER A 77 5.92 10.03 64.37
C SER A 77 5.54 8.81 65.24
N CYS A 78 4.62 7.96 64.78
CA CYS A 78 4.15 6.76 65.47
C CYS A 78 4.72 5.50 64.81
N ALA A 79 5.70 4.84 65.45
CA ALA A 79 6.37 3.66 64.89
C ALA A 79 5.44 2.46 64.62
N ASP A 80 4.42 2.28 65.47
CA ASP A 80 3.47 1.15 65.39
C ASP A 80 2.13 1.54 64.71
N GLY A 81 2.08 2.71 64.08
CA GLY A 81 0.84 3.29 63.54
C GLY A 81 -0.02 3.98 64.60
N VAL A 82 -1.27 4.29 64.23
CA VAL A 82 -2.19 5.07 65.06
C VAL A 82 -3.35 4.19 65.50
N SER A 83 -3.57 4.09 66.81
CA SER A 83 -4.66 3.31 67.39
C SER A 83 -6.03 3.84 66.96
N THR A 84 -6.22 5.17 66.98
CA THR A 84 -7.49 5.83 66.66
C THR A 84 -7.25 7.28 66.23
N PHE A 85 -8.03 7.78 65.27
CA PHE A 85 -8.16 9.19 64.95
C PHE A 85 -9.30 9.80 65.80
N LEU A 86 -9.06 10.94 66.42
CA LEU A 86 -10.07 11.64 67.21
C LEU A 86 -10.46 12.93 66.48
N LEU A 87 -11.74 13.13 66.20
CA LEU A 87 -12.26 14.40 65.71
C LEU A 87 -12.88 15.16 66.88
N LEU A 88 -12.34 16.34 67.21
CA LEU A 88 -12.95 17.23 68.19
C LEU A 88 -13.97 18.12 67.50
N ILE A 89 -15.19 18.16 68.04
CA ILE A 89 -16.26 19.07 67.61
C ILE A 89 -16.78 19.87 68.81
N GLN A 90 -17.43 21.01 68.57
CA GLN A 90 -18.03 21.81 69.64
C GLN A 90 -19.56 21.64 69.67
N GLY A 91 -20.08 21.25 70.85
CA GLY A 91 -21.52 21.27 71.14
C GLY A 91 -22.43 20.45 70.21
N GLY A 92 -21.89 19.45 69.51
CA GLY A 92 -22.64 18.64 68.54
C GLY A 92 -22.79 19.25 67.14
N HIS A 93 -22.13 20.38 66.85
CA HIS A 93 -22.15 20.99 65.52
C HIS A 93 -21.00 20.47 64.65
N TYR A 94 -21.32 19.94 63.46
CA TYR A 94 -20.33 19.50 62.47
C TYR A 94 -20.14 20.55 61.38
N THR A 95 -19.13 21.38 61.57
CA THR A 95 -18.81 22.52 60.73
C THR A 95 -18.21 22.11 59.38
N LYS A 96 -18.27 23.02 58.39
CA LYS A 96 -17.58 22.84 57.09
C LYS A 96 -16.08 22.59 57.26
N ARG A 97 -15.47 23.12 58.32
CA ARG A 97 -14.04 22.95 58.62
C ARG A 97 -13.74 21.52 59.05
N GLU A 98 -14.53 20.98 59.98
CA GLU A 98 -14.41 19.58 60.41
C GLU A 98 -14.70 18.62 59.26
N ARG A 99 -15.62 18.99 58.36
CA ARG A 99 -15.85 18.24 57.12
C ARG A 99 -14.60 18.14 56.24
N ARG A 100 -13.95 19.27 55.98
CA ARG A 100 -12.68 19.30 55.23
C ARG A 100 -11.58 18.47 55.89
N MET A 101 -11.51 18.46 57.22
CA MET A 101 -10.53 17.65 57.95
C MET A 101 -10.77 16.15 57.74
N VAL A 102 -12.03 15.71 57.78
CA VAL A 102 -12.42 14.31 57.54
C VAL A 102 -12.21 13.92 56.07
N GLU A 103 -12.58 14.78 55.13
CA GLU A 103 -12.35 14.57 53.69
C GLU A 103 -10.85 14.44 53.39
N SER A 104 -10.01 15.30 53.99
CA SER A 104 -8.55 15.22 53.87
C SER A 104 -7.99 13.93 54.48
N LEU A 105 -8.53 13.49 55.61
CA LEU A 105 -8.17 12.21 56.22
C LEU A 105 -8.49 11.04 55.27
N GLN A 106 -9.69 11.01 54.69
CA GLN A 106 -10.06 9.97 53.73
C GLN A 106 -9.24 10.03 52.44
N ALA A 107 -8.93 11.21 51.92
CA ALA A 107 -8.15 11.37 50.71
C ALA A 107 -6.72 10.81 50.88
N HIS A 108 -6.12 11.03 52.05
CA HIS A 108 -4.74 10.61 52.32
C HIS A 108 -4.63 9.18 52.85
N PHE A 109 -5.50 8.78 53.78
CA PHE A 109 -5.46 7.48 54.47
C PHE A 109 -6.53 6.50 53.97
N GLY A 110 -7.32 6.88 52.97
CA GLY A 110 -8.40 6.05 52.42
C GLY A 110 -9.63 6.00 53.32
N ALA A 111 -10.74 5.49 52.77
CA ALA A 111 -12.01 5.36 53.48
C ALA A 111 -11.90 4.47 54.74
N GLU A 112 -10.95 3.52 54.75
CA GLU A 112 -10.67 2.65 55.89
C GLU A 112 -10.22 3.42 57.13
N ALA A 113 -9.67 4.64 57.00
CA ALA A 113 -9.30 5.47 58.13
C ALA A 113 -10.52 5.87 58.99
N LEU A 114 -11.72 5.97 58.40
CA LEU A 114 -12.95 6.23 59.14
C LEU A 114 -13.33 5.08 60.07
N LYS A 115 -12.90 3.84 59.77
CA LYS A 115 -13.04 2.69 60.70
C LYS A 115 -12.22 2.85 61.97
N TYR A 116 -11.32 3.83 62.02
CA TYR A 116 -10.54 4.18 63.22
C TYR A 116 -10.86 5.59 63.71
N LEU A 117 -11.91 6.26 63.22
CA LEU A 117 -12.30 7.60 63.65
C LEU A 117 -13.30 7.53 64.80
N VAL A 118 -13.08 8.33 65.84
CA VAL A 118 -14.03 8.57 66.93
C VAL A 118 -14.30 10.07 67.02
N VAL A 119 -15.58 10.44 67.05
CA VAL A 119 -16.01 11.83 67.16
C VAL A 119 -16.22 12.17 68.64
N ILE A 120 -15.63 13.27 69.10
CA ILE A 120 -15.71 13.74 70.47
C ILE A 120 -16.28 15.17 70.46
N SER A 121 -17.41 15.37 71.11
CA SER A 121 -17.98 16.69 71.34
C SER A 121 -17.53 17.26 72.68
N LEU A 122 -16.81 18.38 72.63
CA LEU A 122 -16.45 19.18 73.80
C LEU A 122 -17.58 20.18 74.07
N ALA A 123 -18.13 20.19 75.29
CA ALA A 123 -19.19 21.11 75.68
C ALA A 123 -18.87 21.82 77.00
N ASP A 124 -18.75 23.16 76.94
CA ASP A 124 -18.79 24.08 78.09
C ASP A 124 -20.04 24.98 77.99
N GLY A 125 -21.20 24.41 77.61
CA GLY A 125 -22.44 25.18 77.41
C GLY A 125 -23.54 24.43 76.65
N LYS A 126 -24.54 25.19 76.14
CA LYS A 126 -25.76 24.69 75.47
C LYS A 126 -25.45 23.61 74.44
N VAL A 127 -25.92 22.40 74.73
CA VAL A 127 -25.92 21.25 73.83
C VAL A 127 -27.02 21.47 72.79
N ALA A 128 -26.75 21.19 71.51
CA ALA A 128 -27.81 21.16 70.51
C ALA A 128 -28.79 20.02 70.84
N ASP A 129 -30.10 20.29 70.88
CA ASP A 129 -31.14 19.29 71.17
C ASP A 129 -31.22 18.18 70.10
N THR A 130 -30.66 18.43 68.91
CA THR A 130 -30.60 17.48 67.78
C THR A 130 -29.24 17.59 67.07
N LEU A 131 -28.68 16.45 66.65
CA LEU A 131 -27.47 16.40 65.83
C LEU A 131 -27.80 16.74 64.38
N ASP A 132 -26.93 17.49 63.71
CA ASP A 132 -27.06 17.82 62.28
C ASP A 132 -27.04 16.55 61.40
N ASP A 133 -27.80 16.54 60.30
CA ASP A 133 -27.88 15.42 59.35
C ASP A 133 -26.50 15.01 58.84
N ALA A 134 -25.63 16.00 58.58
CA ALA A 134 -24.26 15.77 58.14
C ALA A 134 -23.40 15.09 59.21
N LEU A 135 -23.64 15.37 60.50
CA LEU A 135 -22.98 14.68 61.59
C LEU A 135 -23.51 13.24 61.72
N LEU A 136 -24.83 13.04 61.60
CA LEU A 136 -25.43 11.71 61.60
C LEU A 136 -24.88 10.82 60.49
N GLU A 137 -24.68 11.36 59.28
CA GLU A 137 -24.07 10.64 58.16
C GLU A 137 -22.62 10.21 58.47
N LEU A 138 -21.82 11.11 59.05
CA LEU A 138 -20.47 10.77 59.50
C LEU A 138 -20.51 9.70 60.60
N LEU A 139 -21.40 9.83 61.57
CA LEU A 139 -21.53 8.89 62.68
C LEU A 139 -21.97 7.51 62.17
N ASN A 140 -22.87 7.43 61.20
CA ASN A 140 -23.25 6.17 60.56
C ASN A 140 -22.04 5.53 59.88
N THR A 141 -21.22 6.32 59.19
CA THR A 141 -19.97 5.84 58.57
C THR A 141 -18.93 5.40 59.63
N CYS A 142 -19.02 5.98 60.83
CA CYS A 142 -18.19 5.63 61.97
C CYS A 142 -18.89 4.66 62.95
N ASP A 143 -19.91 3.89 62.54
CA ASP A 143 -20.61 2.91 63.41
C ASP A 143 -21.12 3.48 64.76
N GLY A 144 -21.56 4.74 64.76
CA GLY A 144 -22.11 5.42 65.93
C GLY A 144 -21.07 5.84 66.98
N ARG A 145 -19.77 5.90 66.62
CA ARG A 145 -18.69 6.26 67.54
C ARG A 145 -18.65 7.76 67.86
N TYR A 146 -19.46 8.12 68.86
CA TYR A 146 -19.62 9.48 69.37
C TYR A 146 -19.50 9.52 70.89
N CYS A 147 -18.68 10.43 71.43
CA CYS A 147 -18.56 10.68 72.86
C CYS A 147 -18.76 12.17 73.16
N GLN A 148 -19.48 12.48 74.23
CA GLN A 148 -19.61 13.84 74.74
C GLN A 148 -18.79 13.99 76.01
N ILE A 149 -18.00 15.06 76.11
CA ILE A 149 -17.18 15.38 77.27
C ILE A 149 -17.57 16.77 77.78
N THR A 150 -17.99 16.84 79.05
CA THR A 150 -18.30 18.12 79.74
C THR A 150 -17.38 18.33 80.94
N SER A 151 -17.16 19.58 81.33
CA SER A 151 -16.28 19.93 82.45
C SER A 151 -16.75 19.40 83.82
N SER A 152 -18.03 19.06 83.98
CA SER A 152 -18.61 18.54 85.24
C SER A 152 -18.58 17.01 85.36
N THR A 153 -18.54 16.28 84.24
CA THR A 153 -18.59 14.80 84.16
C THR A 153 -17.38 14.16 83.46
N ALA A 154 -16.35 14.95 83.18
CA ALA A 154 -15.15 14.56 82.41
C ALA A 154 -14.51 13.23 82.84
N ARG A 155 -14.60 12.85 84.11
CA ARG A 155 -14.00 11.61 84.63
C ARG A 155 -14.69 10.34 84.12
N ASP A 156 -16.02 10.27 84.24
CA ASP A 156 -16.78 9.07 83.86
C ASP A 156 -16.89 8.96 82.34
N GLU A 157 -16.99 10.09 81.65
CA GLU A 157 -17.03 10.19 80.20
C GLU A 157 -15.71 9.80 79.53
N LEU A 158 -14.57 10.14 80.13
CA LEU A 158 -13.25 9.73 79.64
C LEU A 158 -13.01 8.23 79.85
N GLY A 159 -13.55 7.64 80.93
CA GLY A 159 -13.58 6.19 81.11
C GLY A 159 -14.44 5.48 80.06
N ALA A 160 -15.56 6.07 79.65
CA ALA A 160 -16.40 5.57 78.56
C ALA A 160 -15.69 5.67 77.20
N LEU A 161 -14.98 6.77 76.94
CA LEU A 161 -14.16 6.94 75.73
C LEU A 161 -13.09 5.84 75.62
N LEU A 162 -12.37 5.54 76.70
CA LEU A 162 -11.36 4.46 76.69
C LEU A 162 -11.95 3.09 76.36
N LYS A 163 -13.15 2.79 76.87
CA LYS A 163 -13.87 1.56 76.50
C LYS A 163 -14.27 1.55 75.02
N MET A 164 -14.65 2.70 74.46
CA MET A 164 -14.96 2.82 73.03
C MET A 164 -13.71 2.61 72.17
N LEU A 165 -12.57 3.17 72.58
CA LEU A 165 -11.29 2.99 71.91
C LEU A 165 -10.84 1.52 71.90
N ASP A 166 -11.00 0.82 73.02
CA ASP A 166 -10.73 -0.62 73.10
C ASP A 166 -11.63 -1.42 72.14
N ARG A 167 -12.91 -1.03 71.99
CA ARG A 167 -13.83 -1.65 71.03
C ARG A 167 -13.41 -1.39 69.58
N VAL A 168 -12.97 -0.18 69.24
CA VAL A 168 -12.46 0.15 67.90
C VAL A 168 -11.28 -0.73 67.54
N LEU A 169 -10.36 -0.92 68.47
CA LEU A 169 -9.22 -1.81 68.26
C LEU A 169 -9.68 -3.27 68.14
N ALA A 170 -10.58 -3.75 69.01
CA ALA A 170 -11.06 -5.13 68.97
C ALA A 170 -11.76 -5.48 67.65
N VAL A 171 -12.61 -4.60 67.12
CA VAL A 171 -13.30 -4.79 65.83
C VAL A 171 -12.31 -4.81 64.66
N ASN A 172 -11.23 -4.03 64.75
CA ASN A 172 -10.21 -3.91 63.72
C ASN A 172 -9.00 -4.85 63.93
N GLY A 173 -9.16 -5.95 64.66
CA GLY A 173 -8.13 -6.99 64.79
C GLY A 173 -7.03 -6.67 65.81
N MET A 174 -7.32 -5.84 66.81
CA MET A 174 -6.43 -5.40 67.90
C MET A 174 -5.22 -4.57 67.44
N THR A 175 -5.17 -4.21 66.16
CA THR A 175 -4.15 -3.34 65.56
C THR A 175 -4.74 -1.99 65.23
N GLY A 176 -3.95 -0.93 65.40
CA GLY A 176 -4.32 0.40 64.90
C GLY A 176 -4.25 0.49 63.38
N TYR A 177 -4.56 1.66 62.84
CA TYR A 177 -4.28 2.00 61.45
C TYR A 177 -2.76 1.98 61.22
N THR A 178 -2.27 1.07 60.37
CA THR A 178 -0.84 0.81 60.18
C THR A 178 -0.27 1.47 58.94
N GLU A 179 1.06 1.63 58.89
CA GLU A 179 1.74 2.17 57.71
C GLU A 179 1.49 1.30 56.46
N ALA A 180 1.41 -0.03 56.63
CA ALA A 180 1.07 -0.95 55.54
C ALA A 180 -0.31 -0.66 54.91
N MET A 181 -1.29 -0.17 55.69
CA MET A 181 -2.59 0.24 55.16
C MET A 181 -2.46 1.53 54.34
N LEU A 182 -1.69 2.51 54.81
CA LEU A 182 -1.38 3.74 54.06
C LEU A 182 -0.64 3.46 52.75
N THR A 183 0.35 2.56 52.76
CA THR A 183 1.08 2.16 51.55
C THR A 183 0.16 1.49 50.53
N LYS A 184 -0.82 0.69 50.97
CA LYS A 184 -1.82 0.09 50.06
C LYS A 184 -2.70 1.14 49.39
N VAL A 185 -3.14 2.15 50.13
CA VAL A 185 -3.98 3.25 49.60
C VAL A 185 -3.19 4.09 48.59
N THR A 186 -1.98 4.52 48.95
CA THR A 186 -1.12 5.29 48.05
C THR A 186 -0.78 4.54 46.76
N LYS A 187 -0.53 3.23 46.85
CA LYS A 187 -0.31 2.38 45.67
C LYS A 187 -1.54 2.35 44.75
N ARG A 188 -2.75 2.13 45.30
CA ARG A 188 -4.00 2.14 44.53
C ARG A 188 -4.25 3.48 43.84
N ASN A 189 -4.10 4.59 44.57
CA ASN A 189 -4.27 5.93 44.00
C ASN A 189 -3.30 6.19 42.83
N ASN A 190 -2.05 5.73 42.95
CA ASN A 190 -1.07 5.84 41.87
C ASN A 190 -1.43 4.98 40.65
N GLU A 191 -1.91 3.75 40.88
CA GLU A 191 -2.38 2.85 39.82
C GLU A 191 -3.61 3.44 39.09
N ASP A 192 -4.56 3.99 39.83
CA ASP A 192 -5.75 4.66 39.26
C ASP A 192 -5.38 5.90 38.45
N SER A 193 -4.45 6.71 38.95
CA SER A 193 -3.92 7.88 38.22
C SER A 193 -3.20 7.47 36.94
N ALA A 194 -2.37 6.42 36.99
CA ALA A 194 -1.69 5.87 35.82
C ALA A 194 -2.69 5.29 34.81
N MET A 195 -3.71 4.58 35.27
CA MET A 195 -4.78 4.03 34.41
C MET A 195 -5.59 5.15 33.74
N GLN A 196 -5.88 6.24 34.45
CA GLN A 196 -6.59 7.39 33.89
C GLN A 196 -5.74 8.11 32.84
N MET A 197 -4.43 8.25 33.07
CA MET A 197 -3.50 8.80 32.07
C MET A 197 -3.42 7.90 30.83
N LEU A 198 -3.33 6.59 31.02
CA LEU A 198 -3.32 5.62 29.92
C LEU A 198 -4.60 5.71 29.09
N LYS A 199 -5.77 5.78 29.75
CA LYS A 199 -7.06 5.94 29.09
C LYS A 199 -7.13 7.20 28.23
N ARG A 200 -6.61 8.34 28.71
CA ARG A 200 -6.53 9.58 27.92
C ARG A 200 -5.62 9.42 26.70
N LYS A 201 -4.44 8.82 26.85
CA LYS A 201 -3.52 8.55 25.73
C LYS A 201 -4.13 7.64 24.67
N VAL A 202 -4.86 6.60 25.08
CA VAL A 202 -5.56 5.72 24.14
C VAL A 202 -6.62 6.50 23.34
N GLN A 203 -7.39 7.36 24.02
CA GLN A 203 -8.37 8.21 23.33
C GLN A 203 -7.72 9.18 22.33
N GLU A 204 -6.59 9.81 22.70
CA GLU A 204 -5.83 10.68 21.80
C GLU A 204 -5.33 9.93 20.55
N VAL A 205 -4.80 8.71 20.73
CA VAL A 205 -4.34 7.87 19.60
C VAL A 205 -5.51 7.47 18.70
N ASP A 206 -6.65 7.08 19.27
CA ASP A 206 -7.86 6.74 18.51
C ASP A 206 -8.37 7.94 17.68
N GLU A 207 -8.34 9.15 18.25
CA GLU A 207 -8.72 10.38 17.54
C GLU A 207 -7.75 10.70 16.39
N GLN A 208 -6.45 10.56 16.63
CA GLN A 208 -5.44 10.73 15.59
C GLN A 208 -5.59 9.69 14.46
N GLU A 209 -5.87 8.43 14.79
CA GLU A 209 -6.08 7.38 13.80
C GLU A 209 -7.32 7.67 12.94
N ARG A 210 -8.41 8.15 13.54
CA ARG A 210 -9.62 8.55 12.80
C ARG A 210 -9.34 9.73 11.86
N ALA A 211 -8.63 10.75 12.33
CA ALA A 211 -8.25 11.90 11.50
C ALA A 211 -7.34 11.48 10.32
N PHE A 212 -6.37 10.59 10.57
CA PHE A 212 -5.50 10.07 9.53
C PHE A 212 -6.28 9.26 8.47
N LYS A 213 -7.21 8.40 8.89
CA LYS A 213 -8.10 7.66 7.97
C LYS A 213 -8.95 8.59 7.11
N GLN A 214 -9.46 9.69 7.67
CA GLN A 214 -10.20 10.68 6.89
C GLN A 214 -9.32 11.37 5.84
N LEU A 215 -8.07 11.72 6.19
CA LEU A 215 -7.13 12.32 5.25
C LEU A 215 -6.80 11.40 4.07
N ILE A 216 -6.59 10.09 4.33
CA ILE A 216 -6.37 9.10 3.28
C ILE A 216 -7.57 9.05 2.33
N ARG A 217 -8.79 8.95 2.88
CA ARG A 217 -10.02 8.92 2.07
C ARG A 217 -10.16 10.16 1.20
N GLN A 218 -9.87 11.35 1.73
CA GLN A 218 -9.87 12.60 0.94
C GLN A 218 -8.82 12.59 -0.18
N GLN A 219 -7.62 12.06 0.07
CA GLN A 219 -6.60 11.91 -0.98
C GLN A 219 -7.03 10.93 -2.07
N GLU A 220 -7.65 9.80 -1.71
CA GLU A 220 -8.15 8.81 -2.66
C GLU A 220 -9.29 9.39 -3.51
N GLU A 221 -10.24 10.10 -2.90
CA GLU A 221 -11.33 10.79 -3.61
C GLU A 221 -10.78 11.87 -4.57
N ARG A 222 -9.75 12.63 -4.16
CA ARG A 222 -9.11 13.62 -5.03
C ARG A 222 -8.42 12.97 -6.23
N ARG A 223 -7.65 11.89 -6.00
CA ARG A 223 -7.01 11.11 -7.07
C ARG A 223 -8.04 10.51 -8.02
N ALA A 224 -9.15 9.98 -7.50
CA ALA A 224 -10.22 9.44 -8.32
C ALA A 224 -10.80 10.51 -9.26
N LYS A 225 -11.11 11.70 -8.73
CA LYS A 225 -11.58 12.84 -9.54
C LYS A 225 -10.56 13.26 -10.60
N GLU A 226 -9.29 13.43 -10.22
CA GLU A 226 -8.21 13.76 -11.16
C GLU A 226 -8.10 12.72 -12.29
N THR A 227 -8.22 11.43 -11.98
CA THR A 227 -8.20 10.37 -13.01
C THR A 227 -9.44 10.36 -13.89
N GLU A 228 -10.61 10.69 -13.36
CA GLU A 228 -11.85 10.78 -14.12
C GLU A 228 -11.83 11.98 -15.08
N GLU A 229 -11.35 13.13 -14.61
CA GLU A 229 -11.13 14.32 -15.45
C GLU A 229 -10.12 14.05 -16.57
N LEU A 230 -9.01 13.36 -16.27
CA LEU A 230 -8.02 13.00 -17.28
C LEU A 230 -8.62 12.04 -18.34
N LYS A 231 -9.42 11.05 -17.91
CA LYS A 231 -10.13 10.16 -18.83
C LYS A 231 -11.14 10.92 -19.71
N ALA A 232 -11.84 11.89 -19.14
CA ALA A 232 -12.77 12.74 -19.90
C ALA A 232 -12.03 13.55 -20.97
N ARG A 233 -10.90 14.18 -20.61
CA ARG A 233 -10.04 14.91 -21.57
C ARG A 233 -9.55 14.01 -22.71
N HIS A 234 -9.03 12.83 -22.40
CA HIS A 234 -8.60 11.87 -23.44
C HIS A 234 -9.76 11.30 -24.27
N ALA A 235 -10.99 11.28 -23.74
CA ALA A 235 -12.17 10.90 -24.52
C ALA A 235 -12.61 12.02 -25.46
N GLU A 236 -12.46 13.27 -25.05
CA GLU A 236 -12.74 14.46 -25.88
C GLU A 236 -11.71 14.62 -27.00
N GLU A 237 -10.42 14.48 -26.68
CA GLU A 237 -9.31 14.49 -27.65
C GLU A 237 -9.50 13.40 -28.73
N ARG A 238 -9.84 12.16 -28.32
CA ARG A 238 -10.17 11.08 -29.28
C ARG A 238 -11.38 11.38 -30.17
N LYS A 239 -12.36 12.15 -29.68
CA LYS A 239 -13.51 12.58 -30.51
C LYS A 239 -13.08 13.63 -31.52
N GLU A 240 -12.23 14.57 -31.12
CA GLU A 240 -11.68 15.60 -31.99
C GLU A 240 -10.81 15.00 -33.09
N GLU A 241 -9.87 14.11 -32.74
CA GLU A 241 -9.06 13.36 -33.70
C GLU A 241 -9.93 12.53 -34.68
N ALA A 242 -10.99 11.89 -34.18
CA ALA A 242 -11.91 11.15 -35.03
C ALA A 242 -12.72 12.05 -35.97
N ALA A 243 -13.10 13.25 -35.52
CA ALA A 243 -13.79 14.24 -36.35
C ALA A 243 -12.85 14.81 -37.42
N GLU A 244 -11.61 15.13 -37.05
CA GLU A 244 -10.58 15.61 -37.97
C GLU A 244 -10.25 14.53 -39.02
N LYS A 245 -10.08 13.27 -38.59
CA LYS A 245 -9.87 12.14 -39.51
C LYS A 245 -11.04 11.96 -40.48
N LYS A 246 -12.29 12.06 -40.03
CA LYS A 246 -13.46 12.05 -40.93
C LYS A 246 -13.43 13.20 -41.92
N GLN A 247 -13.01 14.38 -41.49
CA GLN A 247 -12.86 15.54 -42.39
C GLN A 247 -11.75 15.34 -43.43
N TYR A 248 -10.64 14.71 -43.03
CA TYR A 248 -9.58 14.32 -43.97
C TYR A 248 -10.04 13.23 -44.94
N GLU A 249 -10.81 12.24 -44.48
CA GLU A 249 -11.39 11.20 -45.33
C GLU A 249 -12.36 11.78 -46.35
N THR A 250 -13.26 12.69 -45.98
CA THR A 250 -14.18 13.34 -46.95
C THR A 250 -13.44 14.22 -47.95
N LYS A 251 -12.42 14.97 -47.52
CA LYS A 251 -11.54 15.72 -48.43
C LYS A 251 -10.80 14.79 -49.39
N ARG A 252 -10.33 13.64 -48.92
CA ARG A 252 -9.64 12.63 -49.73
C ARG A 252 -10.58 12.02 -50.76
N GLU A 253 -11.79 11.64 -50.38
CA GLU A 253 -12.82 11.12 -51.28
C GLU A 253 -13.18 12.14 -52.37
N SER A 254 -13.38 13.41 -52.01
CA SER A 254 -13.62 14.50 -52.97
C SER A 254 -12.44 14.71 -53.92
N LEU A 255 -11.20 14.61 -53.43
CA LEU A 255 -10.00 14.72 -54.26
C LEU A 255 -9.85 13.51 -55.18
N GLU A 256 -10.12 12.29 -54.70
CA GLU A 256 -10.13 11.07 -55.50
C GLU A 256 -11.20 11.14 -56.60
N GLU A 257 -12.39 11.64 -56.30
CA GLU A 257 -13.45 11.87 -57.30
C GLU A 257 -13.01 12.90 -58.37
N ALA A 258 -12.36 13.99 -57.95
CA ALA A 258 -11.81 14.97 -58.88
C ALA A 258 -10.67 14.40 -59.75
N VAL A 259 -9.78 13.59 -59.18
CA VAL A 259 -8.69 12.91 -59.90
C VAL A 259 -9.23 11.83 -60.84
N MET A 260 -10.27 11.09 -60.46
CA MET A 260 -10.94 10.10 -61.32
C MET A 260 -11.68 10.79 -62.48
N SER A 261 -12.33 11.92 -62.22
CA SER A 261 -12.95 12.75 -63.26
C SER A 261 -11.91 13.32 -64.23
N HIS A 262 -10.80 13.86 -63.70
CA HIS A 262 -9.69 14.35 -64.51
C HIS A 262 -8.97 13.23 -65.26
N GLY A 263 -8.84 12.05 -64.65
CA GLY A 263 -8.27 10.84 -65.25
C GLY A 263 -9.16 10.28 -66.36
N ALA A 264 -10.48 10.28 -66.19
CA ALA A 264 -11.44 9.91 -67.23
C ALA A 264 -11.41 10.91 -68.40
N MET A 265 -11.25 12.21 -68.10
CA MET A 265 -11.06 13.25 -69.12
C MET A 265 -9.73 13.08 -69.87
N LEU A 266 -8.65 12.69 -69.19
CA LEU A 266 -7.35 12.38 -69.80
C LEU A 266 -7.35 11.05 -70.58
N GLN A 267 -8.12 10.04 -70.14
CA GLN A 267 -8.34 8.78 -70.87
C GLN A 267 -9.12 8.98 -72.18
N LEU A 268 -9.94 10.03 -72.27
CA LEU A 268 -10.57 10.45 -73.52
C LEU A 268 -9.61 11.25 -74.44
N GLN A 269 -8.43 11.65 -73.94
CA GLN A 269 -7.44 12.46 -74.68
C GLN A 269 -6.12 11.73 -74.98
N MET A 270 -5.83 10.58 -74.37
CA MET A 270 -4.67 9.76 -74.70
C MET A 270 -5.05 8.29 -74.80
N GLY A 271 -4.75 7.70 -75.95
CA GLY A 271 -5.00 6.30 -76.27
C GLY A 271 -4.33 5.34 -75.28
N ALA A 272 -5.01 4.21 -75.07
CA ALA A 272 -4.63 3.10 -74.23
C ALA A 272 -3.12 2.77 -74.30
N THR A 273 -2.46 2.81 -73.16
CA THR A 273 -1.26 1.98 -72.92
C THR A 273 -1.43 1.27 -71.58
N ASP A 274 -1.14 -0.01 -71.63
CA ASP A 274 -1.34 -1.06 -70.64
C ASP A 274 -0.40 -0.85 -69.43
N ASP A 275 -0.90 -0.32 -68.31
CA ASP A 275 -0.12 -0.10 -67.07
C ASP A 275 -0.53 -1.10 -65.99
N ASP A 276 -0.17 -2.38 -66.21
CA ASP A 276 -0.35 -3.49 -65.25
C ASP A 276 0.86 -3.65 -64.30
N ASP A 277 2.02 -3.08 -64.62
CA ASP A 277 3.26 -3.30 -63.85
C ASP A 277 3.46 -2.35 -62.66
N THR A 278 2.84 -1.17 -62.64
CA THR A 278 2.93 -0.21 -61.51
C THR A 278 2.13 -0.64 -60.28
N LYS A 279 1.30 -1.69 -60.38
CA LYS A 279 0.44 -2.19 -59.31
C LYS A 279 0.94 -3.48 -58.63
N LYS A 280 2.12 -3.97 -59.02
CA LYS A 280 2.74 -5.19 -58.48
C LYS A 280 3.78 -4.85 -57.41
N LEU A 281 3.64 -5.45 -56.24
CA LEU A 281 4.56 -5.31 -55.12
C LEU A 281 5.20 -6.67 -54.84
N SER A 282 6.53 -6.76 -54.90
CA SER A 282 7.26 -8.01 -54.66
C SER A 282 8.12 -7.95 -53.41
N VAL A 283 8.06 -9.01 -52.61
CA VAL A 283 8.74 -9.13 -51.33
C VAL A 283 9.45 -10.47 -51.26
N ILE A 284 10.76 -10.44 -50.96
CA ILE A 284 11.58 -11.66 -50.82
C ILE A 284 11.81 -11.92 -49.34
N LEU A 285 11.53 -13.13 -48.87
CA LEU A 285 11.81 -13.55 -47.49
C LEU A 285 13.19 -14.21 -47.44
N LEU A 286 14.05 -13.74 -46.55
CA LEU A 286 15.44 -14.17 -46.38
C LEU A 286 15.69 -14.53 -44.91
N GLY A 287 16.52 -15.53 -44.65
CA GLY A 287 16.84 -15.97 -43.29
C GLY A 287 17.37 -17.41 -43.25
N LEU A 288 17.90 -17.82 -42.10
CA LEU A 288 18.43 -19.17 -41.90
C LEU A 288 17.33 -20.24 -41.91
N SER A 289 17.73 -21.49 -42.10
CA SER A 289 16.86 -22.64 -42.00
C SER A 289 16.26 -22.74 -40.60
N GLY A 290 14.96 -23.00 -40.54
CA GLY A 290 14.21 -23.03 -39.28
C GLY A 290 13.83 -21.66 -38.71
N SER A 291 14.17 -20.52 -39.36
CA SER A 291 13.76 -19.19 -38.85
C SER A 291 12.26 -18.90 -38.98
N GLY A 292 11.51 -19.75 -39.69
CA GLY A 292 10.07 -19.63 -39.86
C GLY A 292 9.61 -18.91 -41.14
N LYS A 293 10.47 -18.74 -42.15
CA LYS A 293 10.16 -18.08 -43.43
C LYS A 293 8.86 -18.58 -44.07
N SER A 294 8.79 -19.88 -44.36
CA SER A 294 7.62 -20.48 -45.03
C SER A 294 6.35 -20.38 -44.19
N SER A 295 6.47 -20.53 -42.87
CA SER A 295 5.34 -20.41 -41.94
C SER A 295 4.83 -18.97 -41.87
N ALA A 296 5.73 -17.98 -41.82
CA ALA A 296 5.40 -16.55 -41.89
C ALA A 296 4.76 -16.20 -43.23
N LEU A 297 5.30 -16.71 -44.35
CA LEU A 297 4.79 -16.49 -45.69
C LEU A 297 3.36 -17.00 -45.85
N ASN A 298 3.09 -18.24 -45.41
CA ASN A 298 1.75 -18.82 -45.48
C ASN A 298 0.76 -18.02 -44.64
N LEU A 299 1.15 -17.58 -43.44
CA LEU A 299 0.29 -16.74 -42.59
C LEU A 299 0.01 -15.37 -43.23
N ILE A 300 1.02 -14.72 -43.82
CA ILE A 300 0.84 -13.46 -44.55
C ILE A 300 -0.12 -13.66 -45.72
N LEU A 301 0.03 -14.74 -46.51
CA LEU A 301 -0.86 -15.03 -47.64
C LEU A 301 -2.32 -15.21 -47.21
N GLU A 302 -2.56 -16.01 -46.17
CA GLU A 302 -3.92 -16.26 -45.67
C GLU A 302 -4.58 -14.96 -45.21
N ARG A 303 -3.88 -14.14 -44.42
CA ARG A 303 -4.45 -12.92 -43.85
C ARG A 303 -4.54 -11.76 -44.83
N ALA A 304 -3.55 -11.60 -45.71
CA ALA A 304 -3.56 -10.57 -46.75
C ALA A 304 -4.67 -10.82 -47.79
N GLY A 305 -5.00 -12.09 -48.06
CA GLY A 305 -6.08 -12.49 -48.96
C GLY A 305 -7.46 -12.57 -48.32
N ASN A 306 -7.62 -12.15 -47.06
CA ASN A 306 -8.86 -12.29 -46.27
C ASN A 306 -9.41 -13.73 -46.22
N ARG A 307 -8.52 -14.74 -46.25
CA ARG A 307 -8.90 -16.17 -46.18
C ARG A 307 -8.81 -16.66 -44.74
N TYR A 308 -9.86 -17.34 -44.28
CA TYR A 308 -9.87 -18.07 -43.01
C TYR A 308 -9.75 -19.56 -43.33
N SER A 309 -8.58 -20.15 -43.09
CA SER A 309 -8.46 -21.62 -43.12
C SER A 309 -9.15 -22.18 -41.88
N ILE A 310 -10.35 -22.75 -42.08
CA ILE A 310 -11.08 -23.57 -41.11
C ILE A 310 -10.93 -25.01 -41.62
N ASN A 311 -10.12 -25.82 -40.94
CA ASN A 311 -9.75 -27.22 -41.28
C ASN A 311 -8.63 -27.32 -42.36
N GLU A 312 -7.68 -28.26 -42.36
CA GLU A 312 -7.35 -29.37 -41.48
C GLU A 312 -5.89 -29.82 -41.76
N SER A 313 -5.25 -30.41 -40.75
CA SER A 313 -4.16 -31.42 -40.85
C SER A 313 -3.13 -31.37 -42.00
N SER A 314 -1.89 -31.01 -41.64
CA SER A 314 -0.72 -31.82 -42.03
C SER A 314 0.27 -31.84 -40.87
N ARG A 315 0.41 -33.03 -40.26
CA ARG A 315 1.43 -33.37 -39.26
C ARG A 315 2.73 -33.75 -39.96
N GLU A 316 3.21 -32.90 -40.88
CA GLU A 316 4.55 -33.08 -41.42
C GLU A 316 5.49 -32.08 -40.73
N PRO A 317 6.67 -32.53 -40.27
CA PRO A 317 7.70 -31.60 -39.84
C PRO A 317 7.96 -30.63 -41.00
N PRO A 318 8.22 -29.33 -40.72
CA PRO A 318 8.50 -28.37 -41.78
C PRO A 318 9.67 -28.89 -42.61
N GLN A 319 9.40 -29.25 -43.87
CA GLN A 319 10.45 -29.69 -44.77
C GLN A 319 11.34 -28.48 -45.09
N PRO A 320 12.67 -28.65 -45.17
CA PRO A 320 13.55 -27.56 -45.55
C PRO A 320 13.20 -27.07 -46.96
N THR A 321 13.03 -25.77 -47.13
CA THR A 321 12.87 -25.14 -48.45
C THR A 321 14.13 -25.41 -49.26
N LEU A 322 14.03 -26.18 -50.34
CA LEU A 322 15.16 -26.54 -51.21
C LEU A 322 15.27 -25.62 -52.44
N PHE A 323 14.18 -24.98 -52.86
CA PHE A 323 14.09 -24.13 -54.04
C PHE A 323 13.29 -22.86 -53.74
N CYS A 324 13.50 -21.80 -54.51
CA CYS A 324 12.74 -20.56 -54.38
C CYS A 324 11.29 -20.77 -54.84
N GLU A 325 10.31 -20.37 -54.04
CA GLU A 325 8.88 -20.54 -54.34
C GLU A 325 8.19 -19.18 -54.44
N ARG A 326 7.48 -18.94 -55.55
CA ARG A 326 6.68 -17.72 -55.76
C ARG A 326 5.22 -17.96 -55.40
N LYS A 327 4.68 -17.16 -54.49
CA LYS A 327 3.25 -17.12 -54.17
C LYS A 327 2.69 -15.72 -54.34
N GLU A 328 1.42 -15.64 -54.70
CA GLU A 328 0.78 -14.37 -55.00
C GLU A 328 -0.56 -14.24 -54.30
N VAL A 329 -0.86 -13.01 -53.86
CA VAL A 329 -2.13 -12.68 -53.24
C VAL A 329 -2.54 -11.26 -53.61
N PHE A 330 -3.84 -11.05 -53.79
CA PHE A 330 -4.38 -9.70 -54.00
C PHE A 330 -4.76 -9.09 -52.65
N ALA A 331 -4.14 -7.98 -52.28
CA ALA A 331 -4.33 -7.32 -51.00
C ALA A 331 -4.44 -5.80 -51.19
N ALA A 332 -5.48 -5.18 -50.60
CA ALA A 332 -5.70 -3.73 -50.61
C ALA A 332 -5.59 -3.06 -52.01
N GLY A 333 -6.11 -3.73 -53.05
CA GLY A 333 -6.11 -3.19 -54.42
C GLY A 333 -4.80 -3.35 -55.19
N ARG A 334 -3.82 -4.09 -54.66
CA ARG A 334 -2.52 -4.36 -55.30
C ARG A 334 -2.20 -5.86 -55.31
N ARG A 335 -1.38 -6.28 -56.28
CA ARG A 335 -0.89 -7.67 -56.38
C ARG A 335 0.39 -7.80 -55.58
N LEU A 336 0.36 -8.57 -54.48
CA LEU A 336 1.50 -8.87 -53.64
C LEU A 336 2.12 -10.20 -54.06
N ILE A 337 3.39 -10.17 -54.45
CA ILE A 337 4.21 -11.33 -54.80
C ILE A 337 5.13 -11.60 -53.61
N LEU A 338 5.06 -12.80 -53.04
CA LEU A 338 5.91 -13.26 -51.95
C LEU A 338 6.81 -14.38 -52.47
N VAL A 339 8.11 -14.22 -52.31
CA VAL A 339 9.09 -15.24 -52.71
C VAL A 339 9.69 -15.86 -51.45
N ASP A 340 9.40 -17.15 -51.21
CA ASP A 340 10.12 -17.94 -50.21
C ASP A 340 11.50 -18.29 -50.76
N THR A 341 12.53 -18.23 -49.93
CA THR A 341 13.89 -18.57 -50.35
C THR A 341 14.51 -19.62 -49.44
N PRO A 342 15.32 -20.55 -50.01
CA PRO A 342 16.27 -21.32 -49.23
C PRO A 342 17.41 -20.44 -48.71
N GLU A 343 18.33 -21.01 -47.94
CA GLU A 343 19.58 -20.32 -47.61
C GLU A 343 20.42 -20.07 -48.87
N LEU A 344 20.75 -18.80 -49.12
CA LEU A 344 21.42 -18.34 -50.34
C LEU A 344 22.95 -18.50 -50.28
N TRP A 345 23.49 -19.04 -49.20
CA TRP A 345 24.91 -19.36 -49.04
C TRP A 345 25.07 -20.77 -48.49
N ASP A 346 26.28 -21.32 -48.59
CA ASP A 346 26.68 -22.57 -47.94
C ASP A 346 27.35 -22.33 -46.58
N GLU A 347 27.75 -23.42 -45.90
CA GLU A 347 28.40 -23.39 -44.59
C GLU A 347 29.73 -22.60 -44.59
N ASP A 348 30.41 -22.53 -45.74
CA ASP A 348 31.64 -21.76 -45.92
C ASP A 348 31.35 -20.27 -46.23
N GLY A 349 30.08 -19.90 -46.33
CA GLY A 349 29.63 -18.53 -46.59
C GLY A 349 29.70 -18.09 -48.05
N VAL A 350 29.90 -19.04 -48.97
CA VAL A 350 29.93 -18.82 -50.42
C VAL A 350 28.51 -18.73 -50.95
N GLU A 351 28.25 -17.75 -51.83
CA GLU A 351 26.92 -17.55 -52.41
C GLU A 351 26.52 -18.69 -53.37
N LYS A 352 25.30 -19.18 -53.21
CA LYS A 352 24.66 -20.13 -54.15
C LYS A 352 24.04 -19.33 -55.29
N LEU A 353 24.88 -18.97 -56.26
CA LEU A 353 24.54 -18.06 -57.35
C LEU A 353 23.22 -18.39 -58.07
N GLU A 354 22.95 -19.68 -58.31
CA GLU A 354 21.72 -20.12 -58.98
C GLU A 354 20.46 -19.77 -58.17
N LEU A 355 20.47 -19.98 -56.85
CA LEU A 355 19.34 -19.65 -55.97
C LEU A 355 19.13 -18.14 -55.86
N VAL A 356 20.22 -17.36 -55.86
CA VAL A 356 20.17 -15.89 -55.90
C VAL A 356 19.51 -15.41 -57.19
N LYS A 357 19.87 -16.00 -58.34
CA LYS A 357 19.23 -15.69 -59.62
C LYS A 357 17.77 -16.12 -59.63
N ASP A 358 17.44 -17.28 -59.07
CA ASP A 358 16.06 -17.77 -58.99
C ASP A 358 15.17 -16.85 -58.14
N CYS A 359 15.64 -16.42 -56.97
CA CYS A 359 14.84 -15.52 -56.13
C CYS A 359 14.61 -14.15 -56.79
N LEU A 360 15.61 -13.63 -57.50
CA LEU A 360 15.47 -12.36 -58.24
C LEU A 360 14.55 -12.50 -59.45
N ALA A 361 14.68 -13.57 -60.22
CA ALA A 361 13.81 -13.87 -61.36
C ALA A 361 12.34 -14.03 -60.96
N LEU A 362 12.07 -14.72 -59.85
CA LEU A 362 10.71 -14.88 -59.32
C LEU A 362 10.12 -13.58 -58.75
N SER A 363 10.95 -12.58 -58.45
CA SER A 363 10.54 -11.28 -57.90
C SER A 363 10.29 -10.18 -58.95
N LEU A 364 10.37 -10.51 -60.25
CA LEU A 364 10.16 -9.55 -61.34
C LEU A 364 8.86 -8.75 -61.20
N PRO A 365 8.87 -7.42 -61.46
CA PRO A 365 9.92 -6.63 -62.14
C PRO A 365 11.18 -6.31 -61.31
N GLY A 366 11.22 -6.71 -60.04
CA GLY A 366 12.37 -6.61 -59.14
C GLY A 366 11.90 -6.50 -57.70
N PRO A 367 12.70 -6.92 -56.70
CA PRO A 367 12.24 -6.95 -55.31
C PRO A 367 12.02 -5.53 -54.79
N HIS A 368 10.89 -5.28 -54.16
CA HIS A 368 10.63 -3.97 -53.55
C HIS A 368 11.12 -3.92 -52.11
N VAL A 369 10.93 -5.04 -51.39
CA VAL A 369 11.29 -5.17 -49.97
C VAL A 369 11.91 -6.55 -49.73
N PHE A 370 12.90 -6.57 -48.86
CA PHE A 370 13.49 -7.79 -48.32
C PHE A 370 13.03 -7.98 -46.87
N LEU A 371 12.41 -9.11 -46.56
CA LEU A 371 12.02 -9.48 -45.20
C LEU A 371 13.07 -10.39 -44.59
N LEU A 372 13.82 -9.87 -43.60
CA LEU A 372 14.79 -10.64 -42.83
C LEU A 372 14.08 -11.37 -41.70
N VAL A 373 13.82 -12.66 -41.88
CA VAL A 373 13.06 -13.49 -40.96
C VAL A 373 13.99 -14.13 -39.94
N LEU A 374 13.79 -13.76 -38.67
CA LEU A 374 14.56 -14.24 -37.52
C LEU A 374 13.61 -14.89 -36.52
N GLN A 375 14.05 -15.97 -35.89
CA GLN A 375 13.28 -16.59 -34.82
C GLN A 375 13.45 -15.79 -33.52
N MET A 376 12.36 -15.49 -32.85
CA MET A 376 12.38 -14.83 -31.54
C MET A 376 13.00 -15.77 -30.49
N GLU A 377 13.77 -15.21 -29.55
CA GLU A 377 14.50 -15.92 -28.47
C GLU A 377 15.67 -16.80 -28.93
N ARG A 378 15.81 -17.07 -30.23
CA ARG A 378 16.93 -17.78 -30.83
C ARG A 378 17.70 -16.85 -31.78
N PHE A 379 18.72 -16.20 -31.25
CA PHE A 379 19.66 -15.40 -32.04
C PHE A 379 21.07 -15.98 -31.91
N THR A 380 21.51 -16.65 -32.96
CA THR A 380 22.75 -17.42 -33.07
C THR A 380 23.82 -16.66 -33.85
N GLN A 381 25.05 -17.19 -33.83
CA GLN A 381 26.16 -16.63 -34.59
C GLN A 381 25.88 -16.57 -36.10
N GLY A 382 25.14 -17.54 -36.66
CA GLY A 382 24.76 -17.48 -38.07
C GLY A 382 23.88 -16.26 -38.39
N GLU A 383 23.00 -15.86 -37.48
CA GLU A 383 22.18 -14.64 -37.64
C GLU A 383 22.99 -13.36 -37.44
N CYS A 384 24.07 -13.40 -36.64
CA CYS A 384 25.04 -12.29 -36.55
C CYS A 384 25.74 -12.03 -37.90
N GLU A 385 26.06 -13.09 -38.64
CA GLU A 385 26.82 -13.02 -39.89
C GLU A 385 25.94 -12.82 -41.12
N MET A 386 24.65 -13.19 -41.03
CA MET A 386 23.64 -13.12 -42.10
C MET A 386 23.66 -11.79 -42.88
N LEU A 387 23.65 -10.65 -42.19
CA LEU A 387 23.65 -9.35 -42.86
C LEU A 387 24.90 -9.14 -43.72
N GLY A 388 26.05 -9.63 -43.26
CA GLY A 388 27.29 -9.58 -44.01
C GLY A 388 27.21 -10.37 -45.30
N HIS A 389 26.68 -11.60 -45.27
CA HIS A 389 26.48 -12.40 -46.47
C HIS A 389 25.50 -11.73 -47.44
N LEU A 390 24.36 -11.24 -46.95
CA LEU A 390 23.37 -10.57 -47.78
C LEU A 390 23.89 -9.28 -48.42
N GLN A 391 24.72 -8.51 -47.71
CA GLN A 391 25.36 -7.32 -48.27
C GLN A 391 26.42 -7.66 -49.33
N ARG A 392 27.05 -8.83 -49.28
CA ARG A 392 27.93 -9.32 -50.35
C ARG A 392 27.12 -9.73 -51.58
N ILE A 393 25.98 -10.39 -51.38
CA ILE A 393 25.12 -10.90 -52.47
C ILE A 393 24.40 -9.75 -53.19
N PHE A 394 23.64 -8.95 -52.44
CA PHE A 394 22.73 -7.94 -52.98
C PHE A 394 23.34 -6.54 -53.04
N GLY A 395 24.36 -6.25 -52.22
CA GLY A 395 25.00 -4.94 -52.12
C GLY A 395 24.75 -4.25 -50.79
N ARG A 396 25.47 -3.15 -50.53
CA ARG A 396 25.39 -2.44 -49.24
C ARG A 396 24.02 -1.79 -48.99
N ASP A 397 23.41 -1.30 -50.06
CA ASP A 397 22.12 -0.58 -50.05
C ASP A 397 20.93 -1.52 -49.79
N PHE A 398 21.15 -2.84 -49.80
CA PHE A 398 20.15 -3.86 -49.47
C PHE A 398 19.43 -3.56 -48.15
N ALA A 399 20.17 -3.10 -47.13
CA ALA A 399 19.61 -2.83 -45.81
C ALA A 399 18.57 -1.69 -45.83
N GLU A 400 18.66 -0.75 -46.78
CA GLU A 400 17.69 0.33 -46.97
C GLU A 400 16.35 -0.17 -47.48
N HIS A 401 16.31 -1.33 -48.14
CA HIS A 401 15.10 -2.01 -48.59
C HIS A 401 14.68 -3.19 -47.70
N ALA A 402 15.36 -3.38 -46.57
CA ALA A 402 15.11 -4.50 -45.66
C ALA A 402 14.22 -4.14 -44.46
N ILE A 403 13.37 -5.07 -44.05
CA ILE A 403 12.58 -5.04 -42.81
C ILE A 403 12.89 -6.31 -42.03
N VAL A 404 13.11 -6.18 -40.71
CA VAL A 404 13.34 -7.34 -39.82
C VAL A 404 11.99 -7.89 -39.35
N LEU A 405 11.75 -9.18 -39.57
CA LEU A 405 10.55 -9.89 -39.12
C LEU A 405 10.93 -10.90 -38.03
N LEU A 406 10.48 -10.64 -36.81
CA LEU A 406 10.68 -11.53 -35.66
C LEU A 406 9.51 -12.52 -35.59
N VAL A 407 9.79 -13.80 -35.81
CA VAL A 407 8.80 -14.88 -35.79
C VAL A 407 8.78 -15.56 -34.44
N ARG A 408 7.61 -15.61 -33.80
CA ARG A 408 7.41 -16.29 -32.52
C ARG A 408 6.71 -17.64 -32.74
N PHE A 409 7.28 -18.69 -32.16
CA PHE A 409 6.69 -20.02 -32.04
C PHE A 409 6.26 -20.26 -30.58
N ASP A 410 5.33 -21.20 -30.36
CA ASP A 410 4.73 -21.45 -29.03
C ASP A 410 5.79 -22.09 -28.12
N CYS A 411 6.49 -21.27 -27.36
CA CYS A 411 7.49 -21.69 -26.38
C CYS A 411 7.20 -20.98 -25.06
N ASP A 412 6.50 -21.69 -24.17
CA ASP A 412 6.33 -21.44 -22.74
C ASP A 412 5.65 -20.14 -22.23
N GLN A 413 4.75 -20.35 -21.27
CA GLN A 413 3.80 -19.39 -20.70
C GLN A 413 4.40 -18.32 -19.76
N ARG A 414 5.59 -17.77 -20.07
CA ARG A 414 6.18 -16.69 -19.25
C ARG A 414 5.98 -15.35 -19.96
N ARG A 415 5.03 -14.57 -19.44
CA ARG A 415 4.64 -13.16 -19.75
C ARG A 415 5.05 -12.63 -21.13
N PRO A 416 4.12 -12.16 -21.98
CA PRO A 416 4.49 -11.53 -23.24
C PRO A 416 5.30 -10.25 -22.96
N GLN A 417 6.61 -10.30 -23.19
CA GLN A 417 7.41 -9.07 -23.36
C GLN A 417 6.99 -8.46 -24.70
N GLY A 418 6.72 -7.17 -24.73
CA GLY A 418 6.47 -6.48 -26.00
C GLY A 418 7.70 -6.60 -26.91
N ILE A 419 7.50 -6.63 -28.22
CA ILE A 419 8.59 -6.70 -29.21
C ILE A 419 9.65 -5.60 -28.97
N ASN A 420 9.24 -4.41 -28.53
CA ASN A 420 10.15 -3.30 -28.22
C ASN A 420 11.05 -3.61 -27.01
N ASP A 421 10.49 -4.23 -25.97
CA ASP A 421 11.24 -4.62 -24.77
C ASP A 421 12.23 -5.73 -25.10
N TYR A 422 11.82 -6.69 -25.93
CA TYR A 422 12.70 -7.74 -26.43
C TYR A 422 13.89 -7.17 -27.21
N VAL A 423 13.64 -6.27 -28.15
CA VAL A 423 14.72 -5.63 -28.94
C VAL A 423 15.62 -4.76 -28.07
N ALA A 424 15.06 -4.05 -27.08
CA ALA A 424 15.84 -3.27 -26.13
C ALA A 424 16.79 -4.16 -25.31
N GLY A 425 16.28 -5.30 -24.80
CA GLY A 425 17.04 -6.28 -24.01
C GLY A 425 17.94 -7.23 -24.83
N ALA A 426 17.84 -7.23 -26.16
CA ALA A 426 18.56 -8.15 -27.02
C ALA A 426 20.09 -7.92 -27.05
N HIS A 427 20.82 -8.87 -27.64
CA HIS A 427 22.25 -8.75 -27.90
C HIS A 427 22.56 -7.53 -28.80
N ALA A 428 23.74 -6.92 -28.62
CA ALA A 428 24.15 -5.72 -29.36
C ALA A 428 24.09 -5.93 -30.88
N THR A 429 24.48 -7.10 -31.38
CA THR A 429 24.47 -7.44 -32.80
C THR A 429 23.06 -7.41 -33.42
N LEU A 430 22.02 -7.87 -32.70
CA LEU A 430 20.64 -7.80 -33.19
C LEU A 430 20.14 -6.35 -33.25
N ARG A 431 20.47 -5.55 -32.23
CA ARG A 431 20.16 -4.11 -32.25
C ARG A 431 20.87 -3.40 -33.40
N ASP A 432 22.10 -3.79 -33.70
CA ASP A 432 22.87 -3.25 -34.81
C ASP A 432 22.29 -3.63 -36.18
N LEU A 433 21.83 -4.88 -36.32
CA LEU A 433 21.11 -5.35 -37.51
C LEU A 433 19.84 -4.53 -37.75
N ILE A 434 19.01 -4.37 -36.71
CA ILE A 434 17.77 -3.60 -36.77
C ILE A 434 18.05 -2.14 -37.10
N ARG A 435 19.09 -1.53 -36.50
CA ARG A 435 19.48 -0.15 -36.76
C ARG A 435 19.95 0.05 -38.20
N LYS A 436 20.75 -0.87 -38.74
CA LYS A 436 21.17 -0.85 -40.15
C LYS A 436 19.99 -1.00 -41.10
N CYS A 437 18.95 -1.73 -40.68
CA CYS A 437 17.67 -1.80 -41.37
C CYS A 437 16.74 -0.61 -41.02
N GLY A 438 17.26 0.54 -40.57
CA GLY A 438 16.44 1.75 -40.35
C GLY A 438 15.42 1.62 -39.21
N SER A 439 15.69 0.75 -38.22
CA SER A 439 14.80 0.49 -37.08
C SER A 439 13.40 -0.02 -37.47
N ARG A 440 13.28 -0.68 -38.64
CA ARG A 440 12.04 -1.29 -39.12
C ARG A 440 12.00 -2.75 -38.70
N PHE A 441 11.21 -3.05 -37.67
CA PHE A 441 11.01 -4.43 -37.21
C PHE A 441 9.54 -4.69 -36.84
N TYR A 442 9.08 -5.92 -37.08
CA TYR A 442 7.70 -6.37 -36.81
C TYR A 442 7.72 -7.76 -36.18
N GLU A 443 6.70 -8.06 -35.36
CA GLU A 443 6.51 -9.38 -34.74
C GLU A 443 5.37 -10.10 -35.46
N LEU A 444 5.60 -11.37 -35.77
CA LEU A 444 4.59 -12.25 -36.32
C LEU A 444 4.49 -13.52 -35.47
N ASN A 445 3.31 -13.71 -34.87
CA ASN A 445 3.03 -14.92 -34.11
C ASN A 445 2.41 -15.98 -35.04
N VAL A 446 3.12 -17.10 -35.22
CA VAL A 446 2.73 -18.15 -36.16
C VAL A 446 2.03 -19.33 -35.44
N THR A 447 1.64 -19.13 -34.17
CA THR A 447 0.97 -20.17 -33.36
C THR A 447 -0.51 -20.31 -33.68
N LYS A 448 -1.01 -21.56 -33.60
CA LYS A 448 -2.37 -21.96 -33.98
C LYS A 448 -3.46 -21.40 -33.03
N SER A 449 -3.09 -20.95 -31.83
CA SER A 449 -4.03 -20.59 -30.75
C SER A 449 -4.50 -19.13 -30.78
N GLN A 450 -3.84 -18.24 -31.53
CA GLN A 450 -4.16 -16.79 -31.55
C GLN A 450 -4.50 -16.26 -32.96
N ASN A 451 -5.38 -16.97 -33.67
CA ASN A 451 -5.87 -16.57 -35.00
C ASN A 451 -6.46 -15.14 -35.04
N ALA A 452 -6.95 -14.59 -33.93
CA ALA A 452 -7.49 -13.23 -33.89
C ALA A 452 -6.42 -12.11 -33.93
N LEU A 453 -5.22 -12.32 -33.36
CA LEU A 453 -4.16 -11.28 -33.29
C LEU A 453 -3.26 -11.22 -34.53
N SER A 454 -3.29 -12.27 -35.35
CA SER A 454 -2.46 -12.35 -36.56
C SER A 454 -2.94 -11.42 -37.68
N TYR A 455 -4.20 -10.99 -37.68
CA TYR A 455 -4.69 -10.01 -38.67
C TYR A 455 -4.12 -8.60 -38.43
N PRO A 456 -4.18 -8.03 -37.21
CA PRO A 456 -3.47 -6.78 -36.87
C PRO A 456 -1.97 -6.84 -37.18
N GLN A 457 -1.28 -7.91 -36.81
CA GLN A 457 0.17 -8.07 -37.05
C GLN A 457 0.53 -8.07 -38.54
N VAL A 458 -0.21 -8.83 -39.35
CA VAL A 458 0.00 -8.83 -40.81
C VAL A 458 -0.37 -7.48 -41.41
N LYS A 459 -1.45 -6.83 -40.95
CA LYS A 459 -1.84 -5.50 -41.41
C LYS A 459 -0.76 -4.45 -41.13
N ASP A 460 -0.16 -4.47 -39.94
CA ASP A 460 0.92 -3.56 -39.55
C ASP A 460 2.18 -3.81 -40.38
N LEU A 461 2.54 -5.07 -40.61
CA LEU A 461 3.64 -5.45 -41.50
C LEU A 461 3.40 -4.93 -42.93
N LEU A 462 2.21 -5.16 -43.50
CA LEU A 462 1.86 -4.68 -44.85
C LEU A 462 1.87 -3.15 -44.93
N SER A 463 1.40 -2.45 -43.88
CA SER A 463 1.54 -0.99 -43.80
C SER A 463 3.00 -0.56 -43.75
N GLY A 464 3.84 -1.28 -43.01
CA GLY A 464 5.29 -1.11 -42.99
C GLY A 464 5.95 -1.24 -44.36
N ILE A 465 5.63 -2.32 -45.07
CA ILE A 465 6.09 -2.57 -46.44
C ILE A 465 5.65 -1.43 -47.36
N ASN A 466 4.38 -1.03 -47.33
CA ASN A 466 3.88 0.07 -48.16
C ASN A 466 4.55 1.42 -47.85
N ARG A 467 4.80 1.73 -46.58
CA ARG A 467 5.53 2.95 -46.18
C ARG A 467 6.96 2.94 -46.71
N LEU A 468 7.63 1.79 -46.65
CA LEU A 468 8.98 1.65 -47.18
C LEU A 468 9.04 1.81 -48.70
N VAL A 469 8.08 1.20 -49.40
CA VAL A 469 7.99 1.33 -50.86
C VAL A 469 7.69 2.78 -51.24
N ALA A 470 6.80 3.45 -50.52
CA ALA A 470 6.49 4.85 -50.73
C ALA A 470 7.70 5.78 -50.48
N SER A 471 8.53 5.51 -49.46
CA SER A 471 9.72 6.31 -49.19
C SER A 471 10.77 6.22 -50.30
N HIS A 472 10.76 5.15 -51.10
CA HIS A 472 11.62 4.97 -52.28
C HIS A 472 10.94 5.41 -53.60
N GLY A 473 9.76 6.03 -53.51
CA GLY A 473 9.00 6.52 -54.65
C GLY A 473 8.32 5.42 -55.48
N GLY A 474 8.03 4.26 -54.86
CA GLY A 474 7.40 3.12 -55.52
C GLY A 474 8.33 2.28 -56.39
N ARG A 475 9.63 2.59 -56.40
CA ARG A 475 10.61 1.88 -57.24
C ARG A 475 11.06 0.57 -56.60
N SER A 476 11.22 -0.46 -57.42
CA SER A 476 11.87 -1.71 -57.01
C SER A 476 13.37 -1.48 -56.77
N TYR A 477 13.97 -2.38 -55.98
CA TYR A 477 15.41 -2.43 -55.75
C TYR A 477 16.14 -2.78 -57.04
N SER A 478 17.07 -1.91 -57.44
CA SER A 478 17.87 -2.12 -58.65
C SER A 478 19.03 -3.06 -58.33
N THR A 479 18.92 -4.31 -58.76
CA THR A 479 20.04 -5.25 -58.70
C THR A 479 20.97 -4.99 -59.87
N ARG A 480 22.13 -4.38 -59.62
CA ARG A 480 23.11 -4.04 -60.67
C ARG A 480 23.90 -5.25 -61.20
N ARG A 481 23.80 -6.39 -60.51
CA ARG A 481 24.65 -7.57 -60.72
C ARG A 481 24.17 -8.47 -61.87
N PHE A 482 22.88 -8.42 -62.22
CA PHE A 482 22.27 -9.22 -63.28
C PHE A 482 21.40 -8.33 -64.16
N SER A 483 21.33 -8.64 -65.46
CA SER A 483 20.49 -7.89 -66.39
C SER A 483 19.01 -8.27 -66.25
N LEU A 484 18.10 -7.33 -66.56
CA LEU A 484 16.67 -7.61 -66.55
C LEU A 484 16.29 -8.74 -67.52
N GLN A 485 16.95 -8.78 -68.69
CA GLN A 485 16.72 -9.81 -69.71
C GLN A 485 17.08 -11.21 -69.20
N GLU A 486 18.24 -11.35 -68.55
CA GLU A 486 18.68 -12.61 -67.94
C GLU A 486 17.67 -13.11 -66.89
N MET A 487 17.13 -12.22 -66.06
CA MET A 487 16.12 -12.58 -65.06
C MET A 487 14.77 -12.96 -65.70
N GLN A 488 14.37 -12.31 -66.80
CA GLN A 488 13.15 -12.64 -67.53
C GLN A 488 13.23 -14.02 -68.20
N GLU A 489 14.35 -14.33 -68.86
CA GLU A 489 14.61 -15.65 -69.45
C GLU A 489 14.60 -16.75 -68.38
N ARG A 490 15.24 -16.48 -67.24
CA ARG A 490 15.29 -17.41 -66.12
C ARG A 490 13.91 -17.62 -65.48
N ASN A 491 13.10 -16.57 -65.33
CA ASN A 491 11.73 -16.69 -64.80
C ASN A 491 10.84 -17.58 -65.70
N LYS A 492 10.97 -17.45 -67.03
CA LYS A 492 10.29 -18.35 -67.98
C LYS A 492 10.71 -19.81 -67.80
N GLY A 493 12.02 -20.05 -67.70
CA GLY A 493 12.56 -21.40 -67.49
C GLY A 493 12.18 -22.05 -66.15
N ILE A 494 11.91 -21.27 -65.10
CA ILE A 494 11.41 -21.78 -63.82
C ILE A 494 9.92 -22.15 -63.93
N GLY A 495 9.11 -21.35 -64.63
CA GLY A 495 7.70 -21.64 -64.90
C GLY A 495 7.50 -22.95 -65.66
N GLU A 496 8.32 -23.20 -66.69
CA GLU A 496 8.26 -24.42 -67.52
C GLU A 496 8.70 -25.69 -66.75
N ARG A 497 9.60 -25.58 -65.76
CA ARG A 497 9.96 -26.72 -64.88
C ARG A 497 8.85 -27.09 -63.90
N GLY A 498 8.09 -26.10 -63.41
CA GLY A 498 6.97 -26.32 -62.50
C GLY A 498 5.81 -27.10 -63.12
N GLU A 499 5.52 -26.92 -64.41
CA GLU A 499 4.52 -27.72 -65.14
C GLU A 499 5.03 -29.15 -65.44
N GLY A 500 6.33 -29.34 -65.71
CA GLY A 500 6.94 -30.65 -65.96
C GLY A 500 7.06 -31.56 -64.72
N ASP A 501 7.22 -30.98 -63.52
CA ASP A 501 7.28 -31.74 -62.26
C ASP A 501 5.89 -32.12 -61.72
N LEU A 502 4.83 -31.45 -62.18
CA LEU A 502 3.44 -31.87 -61.95
C LEU A 502 3.10 -33.12 -62.78
N GLU A 503 3.55 -33.24 -64.03
CA GLU A 503 3.32 -34.45 -64.84
C GLU A 503 4.18 -35.65 -64.40
N ARG A 504 5.42 -35.46 -63.94
CA ARG A 504 6.26 -36.59 -63.45
C ARG A 504 5.79 -37.18 -62.12
N ASN A 505 5.20 -36.37 -61.24
CA ASN A 505 4.70 -36.87 -59.95
C ASN A 505 3.37 -37.63 -60.05
N TYR A 506 2.64 -37.52 -61.16
CA TYR A 506 1.48 -38.40 -61.43
C TYR A 506 1.87 -39.75 -62.05
N LEU A 507 3.05 -39.88 -62.67
CA LEU A 507 3.49 -41.13 -63.32
C LEU A 507 4.34 -42.05 -62.44
N LEU A 508 4.80 -41.59 -61.27
CA LEU A 508 5.57 -42.40 -60.31
C LEU A 508 4.75 -42.86 -59.09
N ARG A 509 3.42 -42.67 -59.11
CA ARG A 509 2.51 -43.18 -58.07
C ARG A 509 1.82 -44.51 -58.40
N ASP A 510 1.98 -45.01 -59.62
CA ASP A 510 1.55 -46.36 -60.02
C ASP A 510 2.77 -47.19 -60.46
N ALA A 511 3.54 -47.70 -59.48
CA ALA A 511 4.43 -48.86 -59.65
C ALA A 511 4.72 -49.51 -58.29
#